data_AF-A0A1E3WCH1-F1
#
_entry.id   AF-A0A1E3WCH1-F1
#
_cell.length_a   1.000
_cell.length_b   1.000
_cell.length_c   1.000
_cell.angle_alpha   90.00
_cell.angle_beta   90.00
_cell.angle_gamma   90.00
#
_symmetry.space_group_name_H-M   'P 1'
#
loop_
_entity.id
_entity.type
_entity.pdbx_description
1 polymer ?
#
loop_
_entity_poly.entity_id
_entity_poly.type
_entity_poly.pdbx_seq_one_letter_code
_entity_poly.pdbx_strand_id
1 'polypeptide(L)'
;MFQARIYDGSEKGRKVYETTAFIGSKVKPGSDTGKLEPAAKEKELGALPSWPVSIGYFEPTTGDLTPSYQIDFRLYENGVSRELLIDYGDFSIHGTLTSLEYLKEKECK
;
A
#
# COMPACT_ATOMS: atom_id res chain seq x y z
N MET A 1 -14.86 1.86 -3.23
CA MET A 1 -14.57 2.83 -2.17
C MET A 1 -14.95 2.21 -0.84
N PHE A 2 -14.08 2.29 0.15
CA PHE A 2 -14.30 1.77 1.49
C PHE A 2 -13.79 2.79 2.51
N GLN A 3 -14.47 2.91 3.65
CA GLN A 3 -14.08 3.84 4.72
C GLN A 3 -13.97 3.09 6.05
N ALA A 4 -12.93 3.40 6.81
CA ALA A 4 -12.72 2.82 8.13
C ALA A 4 -11.92 3.78 9.02
N ARG A 5 -11.95 3.52 10.34
CA ARG A 5 -11.06 4.16 11.29
C ARG A 5 -9.85 3.26 11.53
N ILE A 6 -8.65 3.80 11.42
CA ILE A 6 -7.39 3.05 11.54
C ILE A 6 -6.53 3.67 12.65
N TYR A 7 -6.04 2.80 13.53
CA TYR A 7 -4.91 3.08 14.42
C TYR A 7 -3.70 2.30 13.90
N ASP A 8 -2.65 2.98 13.47
CA ASP A 8 -1.45 2.37 12.89
C ASP A 8 -0.19 2.57 13.76
N GLY A 9 -0.32 3.26 14.90
CA GLY A 9 0.79 3.55 15.81
C GLY A 9 1.78 4.60 15.29
N SER A 10 1.47 5.30 14.19
CA SER A 10 2.32 6.36 13.62
C SER A 10 2.42 7.60 14.52
N GLU A 11 3.35 8.50 14.18
CA GLU A 11 3.74 9.68 14.98
C GLU A 11 4.08 9.35 16.44
N LYS A 12 3.27 9.80 17.40
CA LYS A 12 3.42 9.55 18.84
C LYS A 12 2.53 8.40 19.32
N GLY A 13 1.90 7.65 18.41
CA GLY A 13 1.01 6.53 18.71
C GLY A 13 -0.28 6.95 19.43
N ARG A 14 -0.82 8.12 19.10
CA ARG A 14 -2.01 8.67 19.80
C ARG A 14 -3.19 8.96 18.89
N LYS A 15 -3.01 8.90 17.57
CA LYS A 15 -4.02 9.29 16.60
C LYS A 15 -4.74 8.07 16.05
N VAL A 16 -6.04 8.21 15.87
CA VAL A 16 -6.87 7.33 15.04
C VAL A 16 -7.27 8.16 13.84
N TYR A 17 -6.94 7.68 12.65
CA TYR A 17 -7.28 8.35 11.40
C TYR A 17 -8.63 7.87 10.90
N GLU A 18 -9.39 8.77 10.29
CA GLU A 18 -10.43 8.37 9.34
C GLU A 18 -9.75 8.10 8.00
N THR A 19 -10.01 6.95 7.39
CA THR A 19 -9.39 6.58 6.12
C THR A 19 -10.45 6.32 5.07
N THR A 20 -10.15 6.75 3.84
CA THR A 20 -10.91 6.41 2.64
C THR A 20 -9.99 5.67 1.69
N ALA A 21 -10.34 4.43 1.36
CA ALA A 21 -9.60 3.58 0.44
C ALA A 21 -10.33 3.41 -0.90
N PHE A 22 -9.58 3.57 -1.99
CA PHE A 22 -9.98 3.22 -3.34
C PHE A 22 -9.15 2.04 -3.82
N ILE A 23 -9.84 0.96 -4.21
CA ILE A 23 -9.24 -0.22 -4.80
C ILE A 23 -9.61 -0.20 -6.27
N GLY A 24 -8.61 -0.09 -7.15
CA GLY A 24 -8.81 -0.08 -8.59
C GLY A 24 -9.09 -1.48 -9.15
N SER A 25 -9.19 -1.56 -10.47
CA SER A 25 -9.47 -2.82 -11.17
C SER A 25 -8.37 -3.86 -10.96
N LYS A 26 -8.78 -5.13 -10.89
CA LYS A 26 -7.86 -6.28 -10.84
C LYS A 26 -6.90 -6.25 -12.03
N VAL A 27 -5.61 -6.27 -11.76
CA VAL A 27 -4.56 -6.51 -12.73
C VAL A 27 -4.34 -8.01 -12.83
N LYS A 28 -4.36 -8.51 -14.07
CA LYS A 28 -4.20 -9.95 -14.33
C LYS A 28 -2.72 -10.34 -14.15
N PRO A 29 -2.44 -11.57 -13.69
CA PRO A 29 -1.10 -12.14 -13.77
C PRO A 29 -0.44 -11.92 -15.13
N GLY A 30 0.85 -11.61 -15.12
CA GLY A 30 1.66 -11.36 -16.31
C GLY A 30 1.47 -9.97 -16.94
N SER A 31 0.60 -9.10 -16.41
CA SER A 31 0.38 -7.76 -17.01
C SER A 31 1.53 -6.77 -16.75
N ASP A 32 2.44 -7.09 -15.83
CA ASP A 32 3.58 -6.24 -15.42
C ASP A 32 4.86 -6.49 -16.23
N THR A 33 4.77 -7.07 -17.44
CA THR A 33 5.95 -7.39 -18.27
C THR A 33 6.86 -6.18 -18.43
N GLY A 34 8.12 -6.30 -17.97
CA GLY A 34 9.13 -5.25 -18.06
C GLY A 34 9.08 -4.16 -16.98
N LYS A 35 8.06 -4.15 -16.11
CA LYS A 35 7.86 -3.12 -15.07
C LYS A 35 8.27 -3.55 -13.66
N LEU A 36 8.54 -4.84 -13.47
CA LEU A 36 8.92 -5.40 -12.16
C LEU A 36 10.38 -5.11 -11.81
N GLU A 37 10.59 -4.71 -10.57
CA GLU A 37 11.89 -4.63 -9.91
C GLU A 37 12.54 -6.03 -9.81
N PRO A 38 13.88 -6.14 -9.74
CA PRO A 38 14.56 -7.43 -9.64
C PRO A 38 14.05 -8.32 -8.51
N ALA A 39 13.84 -7.77 -7.31
CA ALA A 39 13.31 -8.51 -6.17
C ALA A 39 11.88 -9.04 -6.40
N ALA A 40 11.03 -8.25 -7.07
CA ALA A 40 9.68 -8.68 -7.42
C ALA A 40 9.68 -9.80 -8.47
N LYS A 41 10.61 -9.75 -9.44
CA LYS A 41 10.80 -10.80 -10.45
C LYS A 41 11.27 -12.10 -9.82
N GLU A 42 12.29 -12.03 -8.96
CA GLU A 42 12.86 -13.21 -8.28
C GLU A 42 11.81 -13.94 -7.44
N LYS A 43 10.89 -13.21 -6.80
CA LYS A 43 9.81 -13.76 -5.99
C LYS A 43 8.50 -14.01 -6.77
N GLU A 44 8.57 -13.97 -8.09
CA GLU A 44 7.47 -14.29 -9.01
C GLU A 44 6.18 -13.49 -8.75
N LEU A 45 6.28 -12.26 -8.21
CA LEU A 45 5.09 -11.45 -7.90
C LEU A 45 4.24 -11.19 -9.15
N GLY A 46 4.86 -11.08 -10.32
CA GLY A 46 4.16 -10.91 -11.59
C GLY A 46 3.20 -12.06 -11.96
N ALA A 47 3.34 -13.24 -11.36
CA ALA A 47 2.43 -14.37 -11.56
C ALA A 47 1.16 -14.28 -10.69
N LEU A 48 1.11 -13.33 -9.76
CA LEU A 48 -0.03 -13.14 -8.87
C LEU A 48 -0.95 -12.03 -9.39
N PRO A 49 -2.28 -12.14 -9.16
CA PRO A 49 -3.16 -11.01 -9.36
C PRO A 49 -2.86 -9.89 -8.35
N SER A 50 -3.15 -8.66 -8.76
CA SER A 50 -2.91 -7.48 -7.92
C SER A 50 -3.92 -6.36 -8.17
N TRP A 51 -3.93 -5.37 -7.28
CA TRP A 51 -4.80 -4.21 -7.34
C TRP A 51 -4.01 -2.93 -7.05
N PRO A 52 -4.20 -1.85 -7.82
CA PRO A 52 -3.74 -0.54 -7.38
C PRO A 52 -4.66 -0.07 -6.25
N VAL A 53 -4.06 0.39 -5.16
CA VAL A 53 -4.77 0.86 -3.97
C VAL A 53 -4.29 2.28 -3.65
N SER A 54 -5.25 3.15 -3.34
CA SER A 54 -5.02 4.51 -2.84
C SER A 54 -5.75 4.68 -1.51
N ILE A 55 -5.09 5.22 -0.49
CA ILE A 55 -5.66 5.47 0.83
C ILE A 55 -5.35 6.89 1.25
N GLY A 56 -6.38 7.70 1.46
CA GLY A 56 -6.26 9.00 2.13
C GLY A 56 -6.47 8.84 3.64
N TYR A 57 -5.58 9.46 4.43
CA TYR A 57 -5.65 9.52 5.89
C TYR A 57 -6.08 10.93 6.32
N PHE A 58 -7.15 11.02 7.09
CA PHE A 58 -7.75 12.28 7.51
C PHE A 58 -7.73 12.38 9.04
N GLU A 59 -7.33 13.55 9.54
CA GLU A 59 -7.51 13.86 10.96
C GLU A 59 -8.98 14.17 11.25
N PRO A 60 -9.52 13.74 12.41
CA PRO A 60 -10.92 13.92 12.77
C PRO A 60 -11.22 15.35 13.27
N THR A 61 -10.79 16.36 12.51
CA THR A 61 -10.99 17.78 12.84
C THR A 61 -11.98 18.43 11.87
N THR A 62 -12.68 19.48 12.32
CA THR A 62 -13.58 20.26 11.46
C THR A 62 -12.74 21.21 10.61
N GLY A 63 -12.60 20.92 9.32
CA GLY A 63 -11.75 21.70 8.43
C GLY A 63 -11.67 21.12 7.02
N ASP A 64 -10.66 21.56 6.27
CA ASP A 64 -10.45 21.21 4.87
C ASP A 64 -10.47 19.69 4.64
N LEU A 65 -11.21 19.24 3.63
CA LEU A 65 -11.43 17.82 3.34
C LEU A 65 -10.25 17.20 2.56
N THR A 66 -9.04 17.72 2.76
CA THR A 66 -7.82 17.18 2.18
C THR A 66 -7.19 16.15 3.12
N PRO A 67 -6.67 15.02 2.60
CA PRO A 67 -5.94 14.07 3.42
C PRO A 67 -4.71 14.73 4.05
N SER A 68 -4.41 14.38 5.29
CA SER A 68 -3.13 14.71 5.94
C SER A 68 -1.95 14.04 5.25
N TYR A 69 -2.17 12.84 4.71
CA TYR A 69 -1.31 12.20 3.72
C TYR A 69 -2.09 11.16 2.92
N GLN A 70 -1.57 10.82 1.74
CA GLN A 70 -2.09 9.77 0.87
C GLN A 70 -1.02 8.71 0.64
N ILE A 71 -1.43 7.44 0.61
CA ILE A 71 -0.58 6.32 0.21
C ILE A 71 -1.16 5.66 -1.04
N ASP A 72 -0.36 5.56 -2.10
CA ASP A 72 -0.65 4.77 -3.29
C ASP A 72 0.33 3.60 -3.38
N PHE A 73 -0.19 2.42 -3.72
CA PHE A 73 0.62 1.21 -3.88
C PHE A 73 -0.07 0.15 -4.73
N ARG A 74 0.72 -0.80 -5.23
CA ARG A 74 0.23 -2.04 -5.83
C ARG A 74 0.18 -3.14 -4.78
N LEU A 75 -1.00 -3.68 -4.48
CA LEU A 75 -1.19 -4.81 -3.55
C LEU A 75 -1.40 -6.13 -4.31
N TYR A 76 -0.54 -7.11 -4.08
CA TYR A 76 -0.70 -8.48 -4.60
C TYR A 76 -1.60 -9.31 -3.68
N GLU A 77 -2.18 -10.37 -4.23
CA GLU A 77 -3.09 -11.29 -3.50
C GLU A 77 -2.48 -11.90 -2.22
N ASN A 78 -1.16 -12.08 -2.19
CA ASN A 78 -0.44 -12.56 -1.01
C ASN A 78 -0.13 -11.48 0.04
N GLY A 79 -0.62 -10.24 -0.15
CA GLY A 79 -0.41 -9.12 0.76
C GLY A 79 0.87 -8.31 0.52
N VAL A 80 1.76 -8.75 -0.37
CA VAL A 80 2.97 -7.99 -0.69
C VAL A 80 2.59 -6.72 -1.47
N SER A 81 3.19 -5.59 -1.10
CA SER A 81 2.98 -4.30 -1.75
C SER A 81 4.23 -3.81 -2.47
N ARG A 82 4.08 -3.18 -3.63
CA ARG A 82 5.16 -2.48 -4.37
C ARG A 82 4.66 -1.16 -4.97
N GLU A 83 5.52 -0.45 -5.71
CA GLU A 83 5.17 0.85 -6.33
C GLU A 83 4.64 1.84 -5.27
N LEU A 84 5.31 1.93 -4.12
CA LEU A 84 4.85 2.76 -3.00
C LEU A 84 5.08 4.25 -3.31
N LEU A 85 4.03 5.04 -3.17
CA LEU A 85 4.07 6.50 -3.16
C LEU A 85 3.38 6.99 -1.89
N ILE A 86 4.06 7.85 -1.14
CA ILE A 86 3.49 8.54 0.02
C ILE A 86 3.53 10.03 -0.27
N ASP A 87 2.37 10.67 -0.32
CA ASP A 87 2.21 12.10 -0.57
C ASP A 87 1.78 12.81 0.71
N TYR A 88 2.62 13.74 1.19
CA TYR A 88 2.36 14.58 2.37
C TYR A 88 1.78 15.96 2.02
N GLY A 89 1.56 16.23 0.73
CA GLY A 89 1.02 17.48 0.19
C GLY A 89 2.10 18.47 -0.24
N ASP A 90 3.16 18.63 0.54
CA ASP A 90 4.31 19.51 0.25
C ASP A 90 5.49 18.77 -0.40
N PHE A 91 5.61 17.48 -0.16
CA PHE A 91 6.54 16.57 -0.83
C PHE A 91 5.98 15.15 -0.91
N SER A 92 6.57 14.35 -1.79
CA SER A 92 6.24 12.94 -1.97
C SER A 92 7.47 12.03 -1.88
N ILE A 93 7.28 10.85 -1.32
CA ILE A 93 8.31 9.81 -1.22
C ILE A 93 7.93 8.63 -2.12
N HIS A 94 8.86 8.21 -2.99
CA HIS A 94 8.72 6.99 -3.79
C HIS A 94 9.55 5.86 -3.17
N GLY A 95 8.90 4.75 -2.87
CA GLY A 95 9.53 3.52 -2.38
C GLY A 95 9.68 2.47 -3.48
N THR A 96 10.93 2.14 -3.81
CA THR A 96 11.26 1.08 -4.78
C THR A 96 11.62 -0.22 -4.03
N LEU A 97 11.00 -1.34 -4.41
CA LEU A 97 11.28 -2.63 -3.80
C LEU A 97 12.67 -3.15 -4.22
N THR A 98 13.62 -3.17 -3.29
CA THR A 98 14.99 -3.62 -3.54
C THR A 98 15.30 -5.03 -3.06
N SER A 99 14.56 -5.53 -2.07
CA SER A 99 14.70 -6.89 -1.51
C SER A 99 13.36 -7.39 -0.99
N LEU A 100 13.11 -8.69 -1.10
CA LEU A 100 11.95 -9.37 -0.55
C LEU A 100 12.35 -10.76 -0.06
N GLU A 101 12.17 -11.02 1.23
CA GLU A 101 12.43 -12.32 1.86
C GLU A 101 11.14 -12.82 2.52
N TYR A 102 10.67 -13.99 2.10
CA TYR A 102 9.52 -14.63 2.74
C TYR A 102 9.96 -15.34 4.02
N LEU A 103 9.24 -15.09 5.10
CA LEU A 103 9.45 -15.82 6.35
C LEU A 103 9.04 -17.28 6.18
N LYS A 104 9.75 -18.18 6.87
CA LYS A 104 9.35 -19.58 6.97
C LYS A 104 8.03 -19.66 7.74
N GLU A 105 7.06 -20.34 7.14
CA GLU A 105 5.83 -20.67 7.83
C GLU A 105 6.16 -21.51 9.08
N LYS A 106 5.61 -21.12 10.23
CA LYS A 106 5.68 -21.94 11.43
C LYS A 106 4.43 -22.81 11.45
N GLU A 107 4.59 -24.07 11.81
CA GLU A 107 3.43 -24.92 12.12
C GLU A 107 2.62 -24.25 13.23
N CYS A 108 1.33 -24.00 12.97
CA CYS A 108 0.39 -23.55 13.98
C CYS A 108 0.28 -24.64 15.06
N LYS A 109 0.37 -24.24 16.33
CA LYS A 109 0.10 -25.12 17.48
C LYS A 109 -1.35 -25.00 17.92
#